data_AF-A1YR27-F1
#
_entry.id   AF-A1YR27-F1
#
_cell.length_a   1.000
_cell.length_b   1.000
_cell.length_c   1.000
_cell.angle_alpha   90.00
_cell.angle_beta   90.00
_cell.angle_gamma   90.00
#
_symmetry.space_group_name_H-M   'P 1'
#
loop_
_entity.id
_entity.type
_entity.pdbx_description
1 polymer ?
#
loop_
_entity_poly.entity_id
_entity_poly.type
_entity_poly.pdbx_seq_one_letter_code
_entity_poly.pdbx_strand_id
1 'polypeptide(L)'
;MTRLNITILLLLTIGLAAAARKHQKQESRDEEYEATDQCPEKYGFFADAEQCDKYYECNDGQITEKLCPDGMVFNDYSSEYEKCDLPFNIDCTSRPKLQEPQPSQHCPRKHGYFAHEEPHICDKFYYCVDGKYNMITCPNGLVYNDKAGICSWPDEAKKKGCSSEEVFQFECPKVNETVAATHPRYADPDDCQYFYVCINGDTPRRSGCKLGQVFDDVGKKCDWVRNVPECADWYKGRLTDEQLKELENPPTPKPRPTKVSRRKPRPPRPTQVEEEEEK
;
A
#
# COMPACT_ATOMS: atom_id res chain seq x y z
N MET A 1 41.08 -7.80 -86.47
CA MET A 1 42.42 -7.29 -86.82
C MET A 1 42.94 -6.45 -85.67
N THR A 2 44.11 -6.85 -85.14
CA THR A 2 45.16 -6.03 -84.48
C THR A 2 44.91 -5.20 -83.19
N ARG A 3 45.55 -5.70 -82.10
CA ARG A 3 46.53 -5.06 -81.17
C ARG A 3 46.13 -3.90 -80.21
N LEU A 4 46.13 -4.24 -78.90
CA LEU A 4 46.97 -3.75 -77.78
C LEU A 4 47.53 -2.30 -77.76
N ASN A 5 47.21 -1.48 -76.75
CA ASN A 5 48.14 -0.96 -75.70
C ASN A 5 47.58 0.17 -74.78
N ILE A 6 47.64 -0.10 -73.47
CA ILE A 6 48.06 0.69 -72.28
C ILE A 6 47.99 2.25 -72.30
N THR A 7 47.34 2.86 -71.30
CA THR A 7 47.92 3.99 -70.52
C THR A 7 47.24 4.21 -69.16
N ILE A 8 48.07 4.35 -68.12
CA ILE A 8 47.75 4.56 -66.70
C ILE A 8 47.54 6.07 -66.45
N LEU A 9 46.48 6.44 -65.72
CA LEU A 9 46.26 7.82 -65.26
C LEU A 9 46.29 7.90 -63.72
N LEU A 10 47.21 8.72 -63.21
CA LEU A 10 47.35 9.16 -61.82
C LEU A 10 46.22 10.14 -61.45
N LEU A 11 45.58 9.96 -60.30
CA LEU A 11 44.88 11.03 -59.59
C LEU A 11 45.21 11.03 -58.10
N LEU A 12 45.76 12.17 -57.66
CA LEU A 12 46.13 12.55 -56.31
C LEU A 12 44.92 12.51 -55.37
N THR A 13 45.07 11.90 -54.19
CA THR A 13 44.17 12.12 -53.06
C THR A 13 44.96 12.64 -51.86
N ILE A 14 44.45 13.73 -51.31
CA ILE A 14 45.01 14.58 -50.27
C ILE A 14 44.87 13.88 -48.91
N GLY A 15 45.97 13.74 -48.19
CA GLY A 15 45.99 13.23 -46.82
C GLY A 15 45.43 14.25 -45.83
N LEU A 16 44.43 13.84 -45.05
CA LEU A 16 43.95 14.55 -43.85
C LEU A 16 44.53 13.84 -42.61
N ALA A 17 45.39 14.54 -41.89
CA ALA A 17 45.96 14.09 -40.62
C ALA A 17 44.89 14.13 -39.51
N ALA A 18 44.62 12.98 -38.90
CA ALA A 18 43.78 12.88 -37.71
C ALA A 18 44.60 13.19 -36.45
N ALA A 19 44.31 14.31 -35.80
CA ALA A 19 44.87 14.66 -34.49
C ALA A 19 44.11 13.90 -33.38
N ALA A 20 44.78 12.96 -32.70
CA ALA A 20 44.25 12.25 -31.56
C ALA A 20 44.20 13.16 -30.32
N ARG A 21 42.99 13.51 -29.86
CA ARG A 21 42.76 14.16 -28.56
C ARG A 21 42.76 13.10 -27.46
N LYS A 22 43.77 13.15 -26.57
CA LYS A 22 43.77 12.39 -25.31
C LYS A 22 42.66 12.93 -24.41
N HIS A 23 41.56 12.20 -24.29
CA HIS A 23 40.61 12.40 -23.19
C HIS A 23 41.25 11.87 -21.90
N GLN A 24 41.49 12.77 -20.94
CA GLN A 24 41.80 12.41 -19.57
C GLN A 24 40.60 11.63 -19.02
N LYS A 25 40.84 10.36 -18.69
CA LYS A 25 39.89 9.49 -18.00
C LYS A 25 39.82 9.99 -16.55
N GLN A 26 38.73 10.69 -16.26
CA GLN A 26 38.37 11.12 -14.92
C GLN A 26 38.10 9.86 -14.09
N GLU A 27 38.93 9.67 -13.07
CA GLU A 27 38.83 8.60 -12.08
C GLU A 27 37.55 8.86 -11.27
N SER A 28 36.46 8.20 -11.66
CA SER A 28 35.27 8.12 -10.83
C SER A 28 35.63 7.27 -9.63
N ARG A 29 35.59 7.91 -8.46
CA ARG A 29 35.70 7.26 -7.17
C ARG A 29 34.46 6.39 -7.00
N ASP A 30 34.56 5.16 -7.49
CA ASP A 30 33.70 4.06 -7.08
C ASP A 30 34.07 3.80 -5.62
N GLU A 31 33.32 4.38 -4.69
CA GLU A 31 33.31 3.93 -3.29
C GLU A 31 32.65 2.55 -3.30
N GLU A 32 33.48 1.54 -3.58
CA GLU A 32 33.26 0.17 -3.14
C GLU A 32 33.06 0.24 -1.63
N TYR A 33 31.81 0.11 -1.18
CA TYR A 33 31.51 -0.12 0.23
C TYR A 33 32.10 -1.50 0.58
N GLU A 34 33.39 -1.51 0.95
CA GLU A 34 33.97 -2.64 1.65
C GLU A 34 33.07 -2.94 2.86
N ALA A 35 32.58 -4.17 2.95
CA ALA A 35 32.00 -4.69 4.18
C ALA A 35 33.05 -4.52 5.27
N THR A 36 32.89 -3.50 6.10
CA THR A 36 33.86 -3.22 7.16
C THR A 36 33.70 -4.33 8.20
N ASP A 37 34.76 -5.10 8.45
CA ASP A 37 34.84 -6.07 9.55
C ASP A 37 34.73 -5.43 10.96
N GLN A 38 34.23 -4.20 11.05
CA GLN A 38 34.18 -3.36 12.24
C GLN A 38 32.79 -2.76 12.40
N CYS A 39 32.33 -2.73 13.65
CA CYS A 39 31.07 -2.11 14.02
C CYS A 39 31.09 -0.59 13.79
N PRO A 40 30.03 0.00 13.21
CA PRO A 40 29.89 1.45 13.11
C PRO A 40 29.91 2.14 14.48
N GLU A 41 29.27 1.53 15.48
CA GLU A 41 29.35 1.94 16.88
C GLU A 41 29.60 0.75 17.81
N LYS A 42 30.11 1.02 19.01
CA LYS A 42 30.44 0.01 20.01
C LYS A 42 29.25 -0.90 20.37
N TYR A 43 28.04 -0.35 20.39
CA TYR A 43 26.80 -1.05 20.67
C TYR A 43 25.73 -0.70 19.65
N GLY A 44 24.87 -1.65 19.30
CA GLY A 44 23.67 -1.39 18.51
C GLY A 44 23.42 -2.42 17.41
N PHE A 45 22.44 -2.12 16.58
CA PHE A 45 22.00 -2.97 15.47
C PHE A 45 22.15 -2.23 14.14
N PHE A 46 22.80 -2.86 13.17
CA PHE A 46 23.16 -2.23 11.89
C PHE A 46 22.75 -3.12 10.71
N ALA A 47 22.18 -2.52 9.66
CA ALA A 47 21.78 -3.23 8.47
C ALA A 47 22.97 -3.80 7.69
N ASP A 48 22.75 -4.91 7.00
CA ASP A 48 23.65 -5.37 5.95
C ASP A 48 23.56 -4.50 4.69
N ALA A 49 24.68 -4.35 3.99
CA ALA A 49 24.79 -3.49 2.81
C ALA A 49 24.05 -4.04 1.58
N GLU A 50 23.84 -5.36 1.49
CA GLU A 50 23.29 -6.00 0.30
C GLU A 50 21.99 -6.78 0.56
N GLN A 51 21.79 -7.26 1.80
CA GLN A 51 20.70 -8.13 2.18
C GLN A 51 19.72 -7.46 3.15
N CYS A 52 18.46 -7.28 2.74
CA CYS A 52 17.50 -6.49 3.50
C CYS A 52 17.06 -7.13 4.82
N ASP A 53 17.11 -8.46 4.91
CA ASP A 53 16.71 -9.20 6.10
C ASP A 53 17.90 -9.63 6.97
N LYS A 54 19.11 -9.16 6.64
CA LYS A 54 20.33 -9.40 7.42
C LYS A 54 20.75 -8.13 8.15
N TYR A 55 21.25 -8.33 9.36
CA TYR A 55 21.75 -7.25 10.21
C TYR A 55 22.81 -7.78 11.17
N TYR A 56 23.50 -6.85 11.80
CA TYR A 56 24.58 -7.10 12.73
C TYR A 56 24.23 -6.53 14.09
N GLU A 57 24.37 -7.34 15.13
CA GLU A 57 24.42 -6.85 16.51
C GLU A 57 25.87 -6.58 16.89
N CYS A 58 26.14 -5.35 17.31
CA CYS A 58 27.42 -4.92 17.83
C CYS A 58 27.37 -4.89 19.34
N ASN A 59 28.27 -5.63 19.97
CA ASN A 59 28.45 -5.64 21.42
C ASN A 59 29.92 -5.46 21.76
N ASP A 60 30.27 -4.32 22.35
CA ASP A 60 31.67 -3.94 22.61
C ASP A 60 32.55 -3.99 21.34
N GLY A 61 31.99 -3.59 20.20
CA GLY A 61 32.65 -3.64 18.90
C GLY A 61 32.75 -5.05 18.28
N GLN A 62 32.26 -6.09 18.97
CA GLN A 62 32.17 -7.45 18.42
C GLN A 62 30.89 -7.60 17.60
N ILE A 63 31.04 -7.99 16.32
CA ILE A 63 29.93 -8.23 15.40
C ILE A 63 29.35 -9.63 15.62
N THR A 64 28.03 -9.69 15.75
CA THR A 64 27.24 -10.93 15.63
C THR A 64 26.28 -10.78 14.45
N GLU A 65 26.44 -11.62 13.44
CA GLU A 65 25.51 -11.68 12.31
C GLU A 65 24.17 -12.30 12.71
N LYS A 66 23.08 -11.69 12.27
CA LYS A 66 21.71 -12.13 12.52
C LYS A 66 20.84 -11.97 11.26
N LEU A 67 19.77 -12.74 11.22
CA LEU A 67 18.72 -12.65 10.21
C LEU A 67 17.39 -12.33 10.88
N CYS A 68 16.59 -11.51 10.22
CA CYS A 68 15.19 -11.36 10.55
C CYS A 68 14.43 -12.67 10.30
N PRO A 69 13.30 -12.89 10.98
CA PRO A 69 12.41 -14.02 10.67
C PRO A 69 12.04 -14.04 9.18
N ASP A 70 11.95 -15.23 8.58
CA ASP A 70 11.68 -15.39 7.15
C ASP A 70 10.38 -14.65 6.72
N GLY A 71 10.52 -13.72 5.79
CA GLY A 71 9.43 -12.84 5.32
C GLY A 71 9.38 -11.46 5.97
N MET A 72 10.30 -11.16 6.89
CA MET A 72 10.52 -9.82 7.47
C MET A 72 11.88 -9.27 7.06
N VAL A 73 12.04 -7.95 7.16
CA VAL A 73 13.28 -7.24 6.82
C VAL A 73 13.73 -6.35 7.98
N PHE A 74 15.02 -6.07 8.07
CA PHE A 74 15.57 -5.28 9.16
C PHE A 74 15.20 -3.80 9.02
N ASN A 75 14.67 -3.22 10.10
CA ASN A 75 14.31 -1.82 10.21
C ASN A 75 15.48 -1.05 10.83
N ASP A 76 16.15 -0.23 10.01
CA ASP A 76 17.38 0.48 10.34
C ASP A 76 17.17 1.95 10.73
N TYR A 77 15.93 2.36 11.03
CA TYR A 77 15.65 3.74 11.48
C TYR A 77 16.22 4.07 12.87
N SER A 78 16.58 3.05 13.66
CA SER A 78 17.22 3.20 14.96
C SER A 78 18.17 2.03 15.21
N SER A 79 19.40 2.33 15.63
CA SER A 79 20.39 1.32 16.03
C SER A 79 20.24 0.84 17.47
N GLU A 80 19.32 1.40 18.26
CA GLU A 80 19.17 1.10 19.70
C GLU A 80 18.47 -0.23 19.97
N TYR A 81 17.58 -0.69 19.08
CA TYR A 81 16.73 -1.86 19.30
C TYR A 81 16.70 -2.77 18.08
N GLU A 82 16.78 -4.08 18.33
CA GLU A 82 16.57 -5.10 17.30
C GLU A 82 15.12 -5.05 16.80
N LYS A 83 14.93 -4.64 15.55
CA LYS A 83 13.58 -4.54 14.97
C LYS A 83 13.56 -5.06 13.54
N CYS A 84 12.67 -6.04 13.31
CA CYS A 84 12.29 -6.48 11.99
C CYS A 84 10.87 -5.97 11.68
N ASP A 85 10.63 -5.59 10.44
CA ASP A 85 9.34 -5.10 9.96
C ASP A 85 8.95 -5.80 8.65
N LEU A 86 7.74 -5.56 8.17
CA LEU A 86 7.32 -6.10 6.89
C LEU A 86 8.04 -5.38 5.73
N PRO A 87 8.33 -6.08 4.62
CA PRO A 87 8.97 -5.48 3.45
C PRO A 87 8.23 -4.25 2.87
N PHE A 88 6.94 -4.11 3.14
CA PHE A 88 6.13 -2.96 2.70
C PHE A 88 6.44 -1.66 3.45
N ASN A 89 7.02 -1.76 4.65
CA ASN A 89 7.30 -0.62 5.53
C ASN A 89 8.74 -0.11 5.43
N ILE A 90 9.64 -0.86 4.77
CA ILE A 90 11.08 -0.59 4.71
C ILE A 90 11.52 -0.57 3.25
N ASP A 91 12.29 0.45 2.87
CA ASP A 91 12.85 0.52 1.53
C ASP A 91 14.09 -0.37 1.38
N CYS A 92 13.90 -1.53 0.76
CA CYS A 92 14.97 -2.49 0.48
C CYS A 92 15.67 -2.25 -0.86
N THR A 93 15.41 -1.14 -1.57
CA THR A 93 15.90 -0.93 -2.95
C THR A 93 17.43 -0.95 -3.04
N SER A 94 18.14 -0.46 -2.01
CA SER A 94 19.60 -0.48 -1.94
C SER A 94 20.19 -1.84 -1.54
N ARG A 95 19.41 -2.70 -0.86
CA ARG A 95 19.84 -3.99 -0.30
C ARG A 95 18.82 -5.09 -0.61
N PRO A 96 18.61 -5.46 -1.88
CA PRO A 96 17.44 -6.25 -2.30
C PRO A 96 17.54 -7.74 -1.99
N LYS A 97 18.71 -8.26 -1.56
CA LYS A 97 18.86 -9.69 -1.27
C LYS A 97 18.04 -10.07 -0.04
N LEU A 98 17.58 -11.31 0.00
CA LEU A 98 16.85 -11.89 1.13
C LEU A 98 17.35 -13.31 1.37
N GLN A 99 17.11 -13.84 2.56
CA GLN A 99 17.36 -15.25 2.86
C GLN A 99 16.51 -16.16 1.98
N GLU A 100 16.88 -17.43 1.88
CA GLU A 100 16.09 -18.45 1.19
C GLU A 100 14.69 -18.58 1.84
N PRO A 101 13.60 -18.57 1.05
CA PRO A 101 12.25 -18.65 1.58
C PRO A 101 11.99 -20.01 2.25
N GLN A 102 11.21 -19.99 3.33
CA GLN A 102 10.73 -21.21 4.00
C GLN A 102 9.22 -21.34 3.79
N PRO A 103 8.77 -21.85 2.63
CA PRO A 103 7.35 -21.90 2.29
C PRO A 103 6.58 -22.92 3.13
N SER A 104 5.31 -22.61 3.38
CA SER A 104 4.31 -23.52 3.94
C SER A 104 2.99 -23.36 3.20
N GLN A 105 1.93 -24.02 3.66
CA GLN A 105 0.62 -23.95 3.03
C GLN A 105 0.12 -22.49 2.98
N HIS A 106 -0.17 -21.97 1.78
CA HIS A 106 -0.61 -20.60 1.52
C HIS A 106 0.37 -19.47 1.90
N CYS A 107 1.56 -19.82 2.38
CA CYS A 107 2.57 -18.88 2.84
C CYS A 107 3.89 -19.11 2.07
N PRO A 108 4.18 -18.30 1.03
CA PRO A 108 5.47 -18.32 0.35
C PRO A 108 6.68 -18.09 1.28
N ARG A 109 6.47 -17.35 2.38
CA ARG A 109 7.42 -17.13 3.49
C ARG A 109 6.72 -17.31 4.82
N LYS A 110 7.45 -17.57 5.91
CA LYS A 110 6.84 -17.77 7.25
C LYS A 110 6.02 -16.58 7.74
N HIS A 111 6.43 -15.36 7.42
CA HIS A 111 5.76 -14.13 7.82
C HIS A 111 5.38 -13.28 6.60
N GLY A 112 4.22 -12.64 6.65
CA GLY A 112 3.83 -11.65 5.64
C GLY A 112 2.37 -11.71 5.23
N TYR A 113 2.05 -10.92 4.21
CA TYR A 113 0.75 -10.90 3.55
C TYR A 113 0.92 -11.35 2.10
N PHE A 114 0.12 -12.33 1.66
CA PHE A 114 0.26 -12.95 0.35
C PHE A 114 -1.08 -13.06 -0.36
N ALA A 115 -1.11 -12.78 -1.67
CA ALA A 115 -2.30 -12.99 -2.48
C ALA A 115 -2.78 -14.45 -2.42
N HIS A 116 -4.08 -14.62 -2.66
CA HIS A 116 -4.64 -15.93 -3.00
C HIS A 116 -3.92 -16.56 -4.21
N GLU A 117 -3.74 -17.89 -4.21
CA GLU A 117 -3.04 -18.57 -5.30
C GLU A 117 -3.77 -18.47 -6.63
N GLU A 118 -5.10 -18.51 -6.57
CA GLU A 118 -5.96 -18.42 -7.74
C GLU A 118 -6.04 -16.96 -8.23
N PRO A 119 -5.59 -16.64 -9.46
CA PRO A 119 -5.47 -15.26 -9.93
C PRO A 119 -6.79 -14.48 -9.99
N HIS A 120 -7.91 -15.18 -10.16
CA HIS A 120 -9.25 -14.59 -10.24
C HIS A 120 -9.85 -14.27 -8.86
N ILE A 121 -9.23 -14.77 -7.77
CA ILE A 121 -9.61 -14.42 -6.41
C ILE A 121 -8.85 -13.15 -6.03
N CYS A 122 -9.50 -12.02 -6.31
CA CYS A 122 -8.92 -10.69 -6.16
C CYS A 122 -9.05 -10.13 -4.74
N ASP A 123 -10.08 -10.54 -4.01
CA ASP A 123 -10.51 -9.98 -2.74
C ASP A 123 -10.00 -10.76 -1.52
N LYS A 124 -9.22 -11.83 -1.70
CA LYS A 124 -8.71 -12.64 -0.59
C LYS A 124 -7.19 -12.67 -0.58
N PHE A 125 -6.65 -12.72 0.63
CA PHE A 125 -5.22 -12.82 0.87
C PHE A 125 -4.97 -13.57 2.19
N TYR A 126 -3.74 -14.01 2.37
CA TYR A 126 -3.30 -14.76 3.54
C TYR A 126 -2.42 -13.87 4.41
N TYR A 127 -2.69 -13.86 5.70
CA TYR A 127 -1.81 -13.33 6.72
C TYR A 127 -1.07 -14.47 7.41
N CYS A 128 0.25 -14.52 7.24
CA CYS A 128 1.11 -15.59 7.72
C CYS A 128 1.93 -15.17 8.94
N VAL A 129 1.94 -16.02 9.96
CA VAL A 129 2.80 -15.89 11.15
C VAL A 129 3.39 -17.27 11.45
N ASP A 130 4.71 -17.38 11.41
CA ASP A 130 5.44 -18.64 11.59
C ASP A 130 4.89 -19.79 10.71
N GLY A 131 4.60 -19.46 9.45
CA GLY A 131 4.09 -20.40 8.44
C GLY A 131 2.64 -20.85 8.65
N LYS A 132 1.91 -20.27 9.61
CA LYS A 132 0.46 -20.48 9.80
C LYS A 132 -0.31 -19.30 9.22
N TYR A 133 -1.32 -19.58 8.41
CA TYR A 133 -2.09 -18.56 7.71
C TYR A 133 -3.47 -18.31 8.34
N ASN A 134 -3.95 -17.08 8.19
CA ASN A 134 -5.37 -16.74 8.25
C ASN A 134 -5.77 -16.16 6.89
N MET A 135 -6.86 -16.64 6.30
CA MET A 135 -7.42 -16.05 5.08
C MET A 135 -8.28 -14.83 5.46
N ILE A 136 -8.02 -13.69 4.84
CA ILE A 136 -8.71 -12.43 5.06
C ILE A 136 -9.38 -12.00 3.75
N THR A 137 -10.63 -11.57 3.84
CA THR A 137 -11.37 -10.98 2.73
C THR A 137 -11.32 -9.46 2.83
N CYS A 138 -10.94 -8.81 1.74
CA CYS A 138 -10.97 -7.36 1.59
C CYS A 138 -12.41 -6.83 1.72
N PRO A 139 -12.58 -5.58 2.19
CA PRO A 139 -13.87 -4.91 2.13
C PRO A 139 -14.45 -4.91 0.71
N ASN A 140 -15.78 -4.92 0.61
CA ASN A 140 -16.49 -5.01 -0.67
C ASN A 140 -15.97 -3.97 -1.68
N GLY A 141 -15.61 -4.45 -2.87
CA GLY A 141 -15.12 -3.63 -3.98
C GLY A 141 -13.64 -3.23 -3.90
N LEU A 142 -12.90 -3.72 -2.90
CA LEU A 142 -11.44 -3.63 -2.85
C LEU A 142 -10.81 -4.97 -3.20
N VAL A 143 -9.59 -4.90 -3.74
CA VAL A 143 -8.77 -6.06 -4.07
C VAL A 143 -7.46 -5.99 -3.30
N TYR A 144 -6.85 -7.15 -3.05
CA TYR A 144 -5.56 -7.19 -2.38
C TYR A 144 -4.46 -6.62 -3.29
N ASN A 145 -3.71 -5.66 -2.76
CA ASN A 145 -2.57 -5.02 -3.42
C ASN A 145 -1.27 -5.63 -2.89
N ASP A 146 -0.70 -6.56 -3.65
CA ASP A 146 0.53 -7.30 -3.30
C ASP A 146 1.73 -6.39 -3.01
N LYS A 147 1.78 -5.19 -3.62
CA LYS A 147 2.91 -4.26 -3.45
C LYS A 147 2.80 -3.43 -2.19
N ALA A 148 1.58 -3.13 -1.76
CA ALA A 148 1.32 -2.28 -0.59
C ALA A 148 0.95 -3.09 0.66
N GLY A 149 0.64 -4.38 0.53
CA GLY A 149 0.23 -5.25 1.64
C GLY A 149 -1.13 -4.88 2.23
N ILE A 150 -1.98 -4.19 1.46
CA ILE A 150 -3.29 -3.69 1.89
C ILE A 150 -4.35 -3.94 0.82
N CYS A 151 -5.63 -3.78 1.19
CA CYS A 151 -6.71 -3.75 0.22
C CYS A 151 -6.79 -2.35 -0.41
N SER A 152 -6.81 -2.28 -1.75
CA SER A 152 -6.89 -1.04 -2.52
C SER A 152 -7.96 -1.15 -3.61
N TRP A 153 -8.29 -0.04 -4.26
CA TRP A 153 -9.16 -0.10 -5.43
C TRP A 153 -8.48 -0.89 -6.56
N PRO A 154 -9.24 -1.60 -7.41
CA PRO A 154 -8.68 -2.38 -8.53
C PRO A 154 -7.71 -1.59 -9.42
N ASP A 155 -8.04 -0.34 -9.74
CA ASP A 155 -7.24 0.58 -10.55
C ASP A 155 -5.92 1.02 -9.88
N GLU A 156 -5.88 1.02 -8.55
CA GLU A 156 -4.68 1.34 -7.76
C GLU A 156 -3.80 0.11 -7.55
N ALA A 157 -4.42 -1.04 -7.27
CA ALA A 157 -3.72 -2.31 -7.05
C ALA A 157 -3.02 -2.81 -8.33
N LYS A 158 -3.63 -2.55 -9.50
CA LYS A 158 -3.11 -2.97 -10.82
C LYS A 158 -2.77 -4.46 -10.87
N LYS A 159 -3.52 -5.28 -10.12
CA LYS A 159 -3.39 -6.74 -10.12
C LYS A 159 -3.96 -7.27 -11.44
N LYS A 160 -3.17 -8.08 -12.13
CA LYS A 160 -3.56 -8.66 -13.43
C LYS A 160 -4.77 -9.58 -13.25
N GLY A 161 -5.82 -9.38 -14.05
CA GLY A 161 -7.07 -10.16 -13.96
C GLY A 161 -7.99 -9.71 -12.83
N CYS A 162 -7.73 -8.53 -12.26
CA CYS A 162 -8.54 -7.91 -11.23
C CYS A 162 -8.79 -6.43 -11.58
N SER A 163 -9.11 -6.11 -12.84
CA SER A 163 -9.54 -4.75 -13.21
C SER A 163 -10.89 -4.43 -12.56
N SER A 164 -11.24 -3.14 -12.50
CA SER A 164 -12.54 -2.73 -11.95
C SER A 164 -13.70 -3.37 -12.71
N GLU A 165 -13.64 -3.41 -14.03
CA GLU A 165 -14.66 -4.00 -14.91
C GLU A 165 -14.76 -5.52 -14.71
N GLU A 166 -13.63 -6.21 -14.51
CA GLU A 166 -13.59 -7.66 -14.26
C GLU A 166 -14.18 -8.01 -12.89
N VAL A 167 -13.80 -7.26 -11.85
CA VAL A 167 -14.25 -7.48 -10.47
C VAL A 167 -15.73 -7.18 -10.31
N PHE A 168 -16.22 -6.11 -10.94
CA PHE A 168 -17.60 -5.68 -10.84
C PHE A 168 -18.53 -6.24 -11.92
N GLN A 169 -17.97 -6.85 -12.97
CA GLN A 169 -18.72 -7.31 -14.14
C GLN A 169 -19.62 -6.21 -14.74
N PHE A 170 -19.14 -4.97 -14.68
CA PHE A 170 -19.87 -3.77 -15.07
C PHE A 170 -18.96 -2.88 -15.93
N GLU A 171 -19.49 -2.39 -17.05
CA GLU A 171 -18.80 -1.40 -17.89
C GLU A 171 -19.51 -0.05 -17.78
N CYS A 172 -18.72 1.00 -17.56
CA CYS A 172 -19.22 2.36 -17.53
C CYS A 172 -19.81 2.78 -18.89
N PRO A 173 -21.05 3.29 -18.91
CA PRO A 173 -21.64 3.88 -20.11
C PRO A 173 -20.76 4.99 -20.69
N LYS A 174 -20.54 4.97 -22.00
CA LYS A 174 -19.73 5.98 -22.69
C LYS A 174 -20.44 7.34 -22.66
N VAL A 175 -19.72 8.34 -22.16
CA VAL A 175 -20.18 9.73 -22.04
C VAL A 175 -19.14 10.69 -22.61
N ASN A 176 -19.52 11.95 -22.81
CA ASN A 176 -18.57 12.99 -23.22
C ASN A 176 -17.64 13.39 -22.05
N GLU A 177 -16.57 14.12 -22.36
CA GLU A 177 -15.55 14.53 -21.39
C GLU A 177 -16.11 15.37 -20.23
N THR A 178 -17.09 16.24 -20.51
CA THR A 178 -17.70 17.09 -19.48
C THR A 178 -18.49 16.29 -18.45
N VAL A 179 -19.21 15.25 -18.88
CA VAL A 179 -19.92 14.34 -17.97
C VAL A 179 -18.93 13.40 -17.29
N ALA A 180 -17.95 12.86 -18.02
CA ALA A 180 -16.90 12.00 -17.46
C ALA A 180 -16.17 12.65 -16.27
N ALA A 181 -15.87 13.94 -16.38
CA ALA A 181 -15.24 14.73 -15.33
C ALA A 181 -16.09 14.86 -14.04
N THR A 182 -17.41 14.60 -14.11
CA THR A 182 -18.30 14.60 -12.94
C THR A 182 -18.38 13.27 -12.21
N HIS A 183 -17.70 12.23 -12.73
CA HIS A 183 -17.78 10.85 -12.24
C HIS A 183 -19.23 10.35 -12.15
N PRO A 184 -19.88 10.11 -13.31
CA PRO A 184 -21.30 9.81 -13.36
C PRO A 184 -21.62 8.51 -12.61
N ARG A 185 -22.85 8.44 -12.09
CA ARG A 185 -23.34 7.34 -11.26
C ARG A 185 -24.42 6.56 -11.98
N TYR A 186 -24.42 5.25 -11.76
CA TYR A 186 -25.36 4.32 -12.39
C TYR A 186 -25.84 3.30 -11.38
N ALA A 187 -27.14 3.02 -11.36
CA ALA A 187 -27.68 1.97 -10.51
C ALA A 187 -26.99 0.63 -10.75
N ASP A 188 -26.83 -0.14 -9.69
CA ASP A 188 -26.47 -1.55 -9.80
C ASP A 188 -27.72 -2.33 -10.26
N PRO A 189 -27.63 -3.13 -11.33
CA PRO A 189 -28.80 -3.82 -11.89
C PRO A 189 -29.34 -4.94 -10.99
N ASP A 190 -28.50 -5.49 -10.11
CA ASP A 190 -28.80 -6.64 -9.28
C ASP A 190 -29.04 -6.26 -7.81
N ASP A 191 -28.62 -5.06 -7.41
CA ASP A 191 -28.70 -4.60 -6.02
C ASP A 191 -29.10 -3.13 -5.89
N CYS A 192 -30.39 -2.88 -5.56
CA CYS A 192 -30.92 -1.54 -5.36
C CYS A 192 -30.19 -0.72 -4.28
N GLN A 193 -29.49 -1.34 -3.32
CA GLN A 193 -28.72 -0.60 -2.32
C GLN A 193 -27.40 -0.06 -2.89
N TYR A 194 -26.87 -0.67 -3.96
CA TYR A 194 -25.59 -0.32 -4.54
C TYR A 194 -25.72 0.43 -5.87
N PHE A 195 -24.64 1.09 -6.24
CA PHE A 195 -24.50 1.82 -7.49
C PHE A 195 -23.03 1.89 -7.88
N TYR A 196 -22.75 2.15 -9.14
CA TYR A 196 -21.41 2.35 -9.68
C TYR A 196 -21.11 3.83 -9.82
N VAL A 197 -19.92 4.24 -9.40
CA VAL A 197 -19.33 5.55 -9.71
C VAL A 197 -18.28 5.32 -10.79
N CYS A 198 -18.46 5.92 -11.95
CA CYS A 198 -17.51 5.81 -13.06
C CYS A 198 -16.46 6.92 -12.97
N ILE A 199 -15.32 6.63 -12.37
CA ILE A 199 -14.19 7.56 -12.28
C ILE A 199 -13.72 7.88 -13.70
N ASN A 200 -13.58 9.17 -14.00
CA ASN A 200 -13.31 9.71 -15.33
C ASN A 200 -14.19 9.14 -16.47
N GLY A 201 -15.39 8.63 -16.14
CA GLY A 201 -16.33 8.08 -17.11
C GLY A 201 -16.02 6.66 -17.60
N ASP A 202 -14.95 6.03 -17.16
CA ASP A 202 -14.53 4.70 -17.66
C ASP A 202 -14.28 3.66 -16.57
N THR A 203 -13.79 4.06 -15.39
CA THR A 203 -13.37 3.12 -14.34
C THR A 203 -14.46 2.97 -13.27
N PRO A 204 -15.18 1.83 -13.19
CA PRO A 204 -16.26 1.68 -12.22
C PRO A 204 -15.75 1.43 -10.80
N ARG A 205 -16.38 2.06 -9.81
CA ARG A 205 -16.23 1.76 -8.39
C ARG A 205 -17.61 1.52 -7.77
N ARG A 206 -17.84 0.32 -7.24
CA ARG A 206 -19.10 0.00 -6.56
C ARG A 206 -19.19 0.71 -5.21
N SER A 207 -20.29 1.41 -4.97
CA SER A 207 -20.58 2.15 -3.75
C SER A 207 -21.99 1.79 -3.26
N GLY A 208 -22.23 1.92 -1.96
CA GLY A 208 -23.50 1.56 -1.34
C GLY A 208 -24.20 2.75 -0.67
N CYS A 209 -25.52 2.78 -0.78
CA CYS A 209 -26.36 3.62 0.05
C CYS A 209 -26.41 3.11 1.49
N LYS A 210 -26.80 3.99 2.42
CA LYS A 210 -26.99 3.59 3.83
C LYS A 210 -28.06 2.50 3.92
N LEU A 211 -27.97 1.66 4.95
CA LEU A 211 -28.99 0.64 5.20
C LEU A 211 -30.39 1.30 5.28
N GLY A 212 -31.35 0.75 4.55
CA GLY A 212 -32.71 1.29 4.41
C GLY A 212 -32.90 2.28 3.24
N GLN A 213 -31.80 2.74 2.63
CA GLN A 213 -31.82 3.54 1.41
C GLN A 213 -31.49 2.67 0.19
N VAL A 214 -31.89 3.16 -0.98
CA VAL A 214 -31.61 2.59 -2.29
C VAL A 214 -31.15 3.71 -3.23
N PHE A 215 -30.48 3.36 -4.32
CA PHE A 215 -30.04 4.34 -5.31
C PHE A 215 -31.19 4.71 -6.25
N ASP A 216 -31.56 5.99 -6.26
CA ASP A 216 -32.48 6.60 -7.23
C ASP A 216 -31.69 6.94 -8.50
N ASP A 217 -31.89 6.16 -9.57
CA ASP A 217 -31.18 6.35 -10.83
C ASP A 217 -31.63 7.60 -11.59
N VAL A 218 -32.84 8.10 -11.33
CA VAL A 218 -33.35 9.34 -11.94
C VAL A 218 -32.70 10.55 -11.28
N GLY A 219 -32.69 10.57 -9.96
CA GLY A 219 -32.08 11.64 -9.15
C GLY A 219 -30.56 11.53 -8.98
N LYS A 220 -29.95 10.41 -9.38
CA LYS A 220 -28.51 10.09 -9.25
C LYS A 220 -27.99 10.21 -7.81
N LYS A 221 -28.81 9.80 -6.85
CA LYS A 221 -28.56 9.93 -5.40
C LYS A 221 -29.16 8.76 -4.62
N CYS A 222 -28.71 8.57 -3.39
CA CYS A 222 -29.41 7.67 -2.47
C CYS A 222 -30.67 8.35 -1.94
N ASP A 223 -31.79 7.62 -1.93
CA ASP A 223 -33.05 8.04 -1.32
C ASP A 223 -33.63 6.87 -0.51
N TRP A 224 -34.63 7.16 0.32
CA TRP A 224 -35.32 6.11 1.07
C TRP A 224 -36.06 5.18 0.12
N VAL A 225 -36.05 3.89 0.44
CA VAL A 225 -36.64 2.83 -0.40
C VAL A 225 -38.08 3.14 -0.86
N ARG A 226 -38.89 3.77 0.01
CA ARG A 226 -40.27 4.16 -0.28
C ARG A 226 -40.43 5.24 -1.36
N ASN A 227 -39.38 6.02 -1.62
CA ASN A 227 -39.38 7.12 -2.59
C ASN A 227 -38.91 6.67 -3.98
N VAL A 228 -38.45 5.42 -4.11
CA VAL A 228 -37.86 4.85 -5.33
C VAL A 228 -38.74 3.68 -5.77
N PRO A 229 -39.80 3.91 -6.57
CA PRO A 229 -40.84 2.92 -6.86
C PRO A 229 -40.30 1.60 -7.43
N GLU A 230 -39.27 1.66 -8.26
CA GLU A 230 -38.60 0.50 -8.87
C GLU A 230 -37.93 -0.42 -7.85
N CYS A 231 -37.56 0.12 -6.68
CA CYS A 231 -36.87 -0.58 -5.61
C CYS A 231 -37.69 -0.64 -4.32
N ALA A 232 -38.97 -0.25 -4.34
CA ALA A 232 -39.83 -0.13 -3.15
C ALA A 232 -39.87 -1.40 -2.28
N ASP A 233 -39.67 -2.55 -2.91
CA ASP A 233 -39.76 -3.87 -2.29
C ASP A 233 -38.41 -4.47 -1.90
N TRP A 234 -37.30 -3.77 -2.15
CA TRP A 234 -35.93 -4.30 -2.00
C TRP A 234 -35.62 -4.85 -0.61
N TYR A 235 -36.09 -4.17 0.44
CA TYR A 235 -35.84 -4.56 1.83
C TYR A 235 -36.92 -5.49 2.40
N LYS A 236 -37.97 -5.86 1.64
CA LYS A 236 -39.01 -6.77 2.13
C LYS A 236 -38.38 -8.11 2.53
N GLY A 237 -38.61 -8.53 3.76
CA GLY A 237 -38.03 -9.76 4.33
C GLY A 237 -36.58 -9.64 4.80
N ARG A 238 -35.90 -8.51 4.53
CA ARG A 238 -34.57 -8.19 5.11
C ARG A 238 -34.69 -7.29 6.35
N LEU A 239 -35.64 -6.37 6.31
CA LEU A 239 -35.97 -5.45 7.40
C LEU A 239 -37.49 -5.38 7.58
N THR A 240 -37.93 -5.09 8.81
CA THR A 240 -39.32 -4.76 9.14
C THR A 240 -39.63 -3.29 8.84
N ASP A 241 -40.90 -2.96 8.68
CA ASP A 241 -41.34 -1.57 8.48
C ASP A 241 -40.96 -0.67 9.67
N GLU A 242 -41.01 -1.21 10.89
CA GLU A 242 -40.54 -0.52 12.10
C GLU A 242 -39.04 -0.23 12.02
N GLN A 243 -38.21 -1.21 11.65
CA GLN A 243 -36.75 -1.01 11.50
C GLN A 243 -36.41 0.03 10.42
N LEU A 244 -37.13 0.03 9.29
CA LEU A 244 -36.95 1.05 8.26
C LEU A 244 -37.31 2.44 8.77
N LYS A 245 -38.41 2.58 9.52
CA LYS A 245 -38.80 3.85 10.14
C LYS A 245 -37.79 4.34 11.17
N GLU A 246 -37.22 3.45 11.96
CA GLU A 246 -36.17 3.76 12.94
C GLU A 246 -34.87 4.21 12.27
N LEU A 247 -34.52 3.63 11.11
CA LEU A 247 -33.37 4.08 10.31
C LEU A 247 -33.59 5.48 9.72
N GLU A 248 -34.81 5.77 9.25
CA GLU A 248 -35.17 7.09 8.70
C GLU A 248 -35.24 8.18 9.77
N ASN A 249 -35.78 7.83 10.94
CA ASN A 249 -35.98 8.75 12.05
C ASN A 249 -35.33 8.19 13.32
N PRO A 250 -33.98 8.24 13.43
CA PRO A 250 -33.29 7.68 14.56
C PRO A 250 -33.74 8.40 15.85
N PRO A 251 -34.07 7.66 16.92
CA PRO A 251 -34.49 8.26 18.17
C PRO A 251 -33.37 9.15 18.70
N THR A 252 -33.72 10.34 19.20
CA THR A 252 -32.74 11.25 19.78
C THR A 252 -32.01 10.55 20.93
N PRO A 253 -30.67 10.50 20.93
CA PRO A 253 -29.94 9.84 22.00
C PRO A 253 -30.28 10.52 23.33
N LYS A 254 -30.76 9.72 24.29
CA LYS A 254 -31.02 10.22 25.64
C LYS A 254 -29.71 10.79 26.21
N PRO A 255 -29.72 12.00 26.80
CA PRO A 255 -28.51 12.59 27.36
C PRO A 255 -27.90 11.62 28.38
N ARG A 256 -26.62 11.26 28.20
CA ARG A 256 -25.90 10.48 29.20
C ARG A 256 -25.90 11.28 30.51
N PRO A 257 -26.26 10.67 31.66
CA PRO A 257 -26.13 11.35 32.93
C PRO A 257 -24.68 11.78 33.11
N THR A 258 -24.46 13.08 33.23
CA THR A 258 -23.15 13.65 33.52
C THR A 258 -22.71 13.15 34.90
N LYS A 259 -21.73 12.24 34.92
CA LYS A 259 -21.02 11.93 36.17
C LYS A 259 -20.29 13.21 36.59
N VAL A 260 -20.86 13.94 37.54
CA VAL A 260 -20.21 15.06 38.21
C VAL A 260 -18.93 14.50 38.84
N SER A 261 -17.78 14.82 38.24
CA SER A 261 -16.48 14.55 38.82
C SER A 261 -16.34 15.39 40.09
N ARG A 262 -16.59 14.78 41.25
CA ARG A 262 -16.22 15.36 42.54
C ARG A 262 -14.70 15.45 42.59
N ARG A 263 -14.15 16.61 42.20
CA ARG A 263 -12.74 16.94 42.45
C ARG A 263 -12.50 16.86 43.96
N LYS A 264 -11.62 15.93 44.38
CA LYS A 264 -11.14 15.88 45.77
C LYS A 264 -10.38 17.19 46.07
N PRO A 265 -10.55 17.80 47.25
CA PRO A 265 -9.78 18.97 47.65
C PRO A 265 -8.29 18.66 47.66
N ARG A 266 -7.49 19.61 47.16
CA ARG A 266 -6.02 19.54 47.18
C ARG A 266 -5.54 19.64 48.63
N PRO A 267 -4.61 18.79 49.09
CA PRO A 267 -4.06 18.92 50.44
C PRO A 267 -3.27 20.23 50.58
N PRO A 268 -3.26 20.87 51.77
CA PRO A 268 -2.55 22.11 51.99
C PRO A 268 -1.03 21.92 51.89
N ARG A 269 -0.37 22.96 51.37
CA ARG A 269 1.08 23.02 51.15
C ARG A 269 1.80 23.15 52.51
N PRO A 270 2.91 22.42 52.76
CA PRO A 270 3.68 22.56 53.99
C PRO A 270 4.32 23.95 54.10
N THR A 271 4.22 24.57 55.27
CA THR A 271 4.86 25.82 55.66
C THR A 271 6.38 25.62 55.76
N GLN A 272 7.14 26.55 55.17
CA GLN A 272 8.60 26.61 55.36
C GLN A 272 8.89 27.11 56.78
N VAL A 273 9.77 26.42 57.49
CA VAL A 273 10.32 26.87 58.77
C VAL A 273 11.48 27.81 58.45
N GLU A 274 11.39 29.04 58.95
CA GLU A 274 12.47 30.03 58.92
C GLU A 274 13.55 29.60 59.93
N GLU A 275 14.80 29.44 59.48
CA GLU A 275 15.97 29.36 60.36
C GLU A 275 16.32 30.78 60.82
N GLU A 276 16.17 31.04 62.13
CA GLU A 276 16.70 32.24 62.79
C GLU A 276 18.22 32.09 63.00
N GLU A 277 19.00 32.91 62.29
CA GLU A 277 20.35 33.31 62.70
C GLU A 277 20.23 34.46 63.73
N GLU A 278 20.69 34.26 64.98
CA GLU A 278 21.54 35.25 65.65
C GLU A 278 22.22 34.71 66.93
N LYS A 279 23.56 34.80 66.93
CA LYS A 279 24.51 34.97 68.06
C LYS A 279 24.74 33.86 69.08
#